data_AF-A0A1G0G8E6-F1
#
_entry.id   AF-A0A1G0G8E6-F1
#
_cell.length_a   1.000
_cell.length_b   1.000
_cell.length_c   1.000
_cell.angle_alpha   90.00
_cell.angle_beta   90.00
_cell.angle_gamma   90.00
#
_symmetry.space_group_name_H-M   'P 1'
#
loop_
_entity.id
_entity.type
_entity.pdbx_description
1 polymer ?
#
loop_
_entity_poly.entity_id
_entity_poly.type
_entity_poly.pdbx_seq_one_letter_code
_entity_poly.pdbx_strand_id
1 'polypeptide(L)'
;MTTFILLILAGVCAGIYFWSKKQSEPVNRYRHSKTILPSHHPVDVLVDTVLEVKEMKSMSSHPTPDCVIVLYLMASDGAVYSGYELLQALLSAGLRYGKQHIFHRHHHKDGRGEILFHCASATTPGTFDLTKIGAFSCKGLSLFFSAASISEPLAAFDCLLETIDQLVEDLGGKVLDDQRVLLTKERMVKYRQQIRAYETGKTTADMFA
;
A
#
# COMPACT_ATOMS: atom_id res chain seq x y z
N MET A 1 -19.83 -46.64 -22.97
CA MET A 1 -18.62 -46.40 -22.15
C MET A 1 -18.04 -45.00 -22.30
N THR A 2 -18.18 -44.34 -23.45
CA THR A 2 -17.64 -42.98 -23.71
C THR A 2 -18.38 -41.83 -23.01
N THR A 3 -19.66 -41.99 -22.71
CA THR A 3 -20.49 -40.96 -22.05
C THR A 3 -20.22 -40.80 -20.55
N PHE A 4 -19.76 -41.85 -19.87
CA PHE A 4 -19.48 -41.80 -18.43
C PHE A 4 -18.17 -41.04 -18.09
N ILE A 5 -17.21 -41.00 -19.02
CA ILE A 5 -15.91 -40.33 -18.80
C ILE A 5 -16.06 -38.80 -18.87
N LEU A 6 -16.94 -38.29 -19.73
CA LEU A 6 -17.19 -36.85 -19.89
C LEU A 6 -17.85 -36.22 -18.64
N LEU A 7 -18.72 -36.96 -17.94
CA LEU A 7 -19.40 -36.47 -16.74
C LEU A 7 -18.45 -36.35 -15.53
N ILE A 8 -17.47 -37.25 -15.41
CA ILE A 8 -16.48 -37.22 -14.33
C ILE A 8 -15.53 -36.01 -14.51
N LEU A 9 -15.09 -35.74 -15.74
CA LEU A 9 -14.23 -34.58 -16.05
C LEU A 9 -14.94 -33.24 -15.78
N ALA A 10 -16.22 -33.12 -16.17
CA ALA A 10 -16.99 -31.91 -15.88
C ALA A 10 -17.18 -31.69 -14.36
N GLY A 11 -17.42 -32.75 -13.60
CA GLY A 11 -17.54 -32.69 -12.14
C GLY A 11 -16.24 -32.26 -11.44
N VAL A 12 -15.09 -32.75 -11.90
CA VAL A 12 -13.77 -32.37 -11.36
C VAL A 12 -13.45 -30.91 -11.68
N CYS A 13 -13.70 -30.44 -12.92
CA CYS A 13 -13.49 -29.04 -13.28
C CYS A 13 -14.41 -28.09 -12.49
N ALA A 14 -15.69 -28.44 -12.31
CA ALA A 14 -16.62 -27.65 -11.50
C ALA A 14 -16.24 -27.67 -10.01
N GLY A 15 -15.77 -28.80 -9.49
CA GLY A 15 -15.28 -28.93 -8.12
C GLY A 15 -14.03 -28.10 -7.84
N ILE A 16 -13.05 -28.11 -8.76
CA ILE A 16 -11.83 -27.27 -8.66
C ILE A 16 -12.19 -25.79 -8.77
N TYR A 17 -13.09 -25.43 -9.69
CA TYR A 17 -13.54 -24.04 -9.85
C TYR A 17 -14.30 -23.54 -8.61
N PHE A 18 -15.14 -24.38 -8.00
CA PHE A 18 -15.90 -24.02 -6.79
C PHE A 18 -15.04 -24.01 -5.52
N TRP A 19 -14.03 -24.89 -5.41
CA TRP A 19 -13.06 -24.89 -4.30
C TRP A 19 -12.11 -23.69 -4.37
N SER A 20 -11.70 -23.27 -5.58
CA SER A 20 -10.93 -22.04 -5.81
C SER A 20 -11.74 -20.78 -5.51
N LYS A 21 -13.04 -20.75 -5.83
CA LYS A 21 -13.91 -19.59 -5.60
C LYS A 21 -14.40 -19.43 -4.16
N LYS A 22 -14.30 -20.47 -3.31
CA LYS A 22 -14.77 -20.46 -1.91
C LYS A 22 -13.67 -20.09 -0.89
N GLN A 23 -12.46 -19.72 -1.33
CA GLN A 23 -11.34 -19.37 -0.46
C GLN A 23 -10.97 -17.88 -0.41
N SER A 24 -11.77 -17.00 -1.03
CA SER A 24 -11.59 -15.55 -0.91
C SER A 24 -12.70 -14.93 -0.06
N GLU A 25 -12.82 -15.37 1.19
CA GLU A 25 -13.28 -14.41 2.21
C GLU A 25 -12.13 -13.42 2.43
N PRO A 26 -12.37 -12.09 2.40
CA PRO A 26 -11.30 -11.14 2.73
C PRO A 26 -10.84 -11.45 4.14
N VAL A 27 -9.63 -12.00 4.27
CA VAL A 27 -9.03 -12.32 5.55
C VAL A 27 -9.05 -11.01 6.33
N ASN A 28 -9.86 -10.99 7.38
CA ASN A 28 -9.96 -9.88 8.29
C ASN A 28 -8.67 -9.83 9.13
N ARG A 29 -7.55 -9.44 8.49
CA ARG A 29 -6.17 -9.48 8.99
C ARG A 29 -5.91 -8.46 10.10
N TYR A 30 -6.71 -7.40 10.15
CA TYR A 30 -6.58 -6.29 11.09
C TYR A 30 -7.40 -6.48 12.40
N ARG A 31 -7.72 -7.72 12.79
CA ARG A 31 -8.65 -8.02 13.92
C ARG A 31 -7.95 -8.08 15.29
N HIS A 32 -8.30 -7.10 16.13
CA HIS A 32 -8.26 -7.01 17.60
C HIS A 32 -6.96 -7.35 18.36
N SER A 33 -6.16 -6.32 18.67
CA SER A 33 -5.38 -6.31 19.91
C SER A 33 -6.32 -6.03 21.08
N LYS A 34 -6.60 -7.05 21.89
CA LYS A 34 -7.14 -6.88 23.24
C LYS A 34 -5.93 -6.88 24.19
N THR A 35 -5.64 -5.71 24.75
CA THR A 35 -4.72 -5.43 25.86
C THR A 35 -3.24 -5.81 25.65
N ILE A 36 -2.43 -4.84 25.23
CA ILE A 36 -1.01 -4.77 25.62
C ILE A 36 -0.76 -3.34 26.12
N LEU A 37 -0.35 -3.23 27.39
CA LEU A 37 0.13 -2.00 28.02
C LEU A 37 1.31 -1.41 27.23
N PRO A 38 1.47 -0.08 27.17
CA PRO A 38 2.55 0.54 26.41
C PRO A 38 3.89 0.25 27.09
N SER A 39 4.66 -0.70 26.57
CA SER A 39 6.10 -0.73 26.80
C SER A 39 6.73 0.33 25.91
N HIS A 40 7.05 1.48 26.50
CA HIS A 40 7.90 2.49 25.89
C HIS A 40 9.29 1.88 25.61
N HIS A 41 9.49 1.40 24.38
CA HIS A 41 10.81 1.37 23.77
C HIS A 41 10.81 2.36 22.61
N PRO A 42 11.66 3.40 22.66
CA PRO A 42 11.76 4.34 21.57
C PRO A 42 12.39 3.61 20.38
N VAL A 43 11.62 3.41 19.32
CA VAL A 43 12.16 3.02 18.01
C VAL A 43 12.76 4.28 17.39
N ASP A 44 13.87 4.74 17.96
CA ASP A 44 14.63 5.93 17.53
C ASP A 44 15.50 5.60 16.32
N VAL A 45 14.94 5.14 15.20
CA VAL A 45 15.63 5.19 13.90
C VAL A 45 14.61 5.19 12.75
N LEU A 46 13.99 6.35 12.44
CA LEU A 46 13.67 6.81 11.08
C LEU A 46 12.91 8.16 11.10
N VAL A 47 13.58 9.22 11.54
CA VAL A 47 13.04 10.60 11.50
C VAL A 47 13.00 11.17 10.07
N ASP A 48 13.71 10.55 9.12
CA ASP A 48 13.94 11.17 7.81
C ASP A 48 12.89 10.86 6.72
N THR A 49 12.01 9.85 6.89
CA THR A 49 10.93 9.63 5.90
C THR A 49 9.91 10.77 5.89
N VAL A 50 9.82 11.52 6.99
CA VAL A 50 8.98 12.73 7.07
C VAL A 50 9.59 13.88 6.26
N LEU A 51 10.92 13.89 6.05
CA LEU A 51 11.59 14.95 5.30
C LEU A 51 11.25 14.90 3.80
N GLU A 52 11.00 13.73 3.21
CA GLU A 52 10.56 13.63 1.80
C GLU A 52 9.06 13.96 1.61
N VAL A 53 8.20 13.67 2.60
CA VAL A 53 6.79 14.13 2.56
C VAL A 53 6.73 15.67 2.56
N LYS A 54 7.70 16.32 3.21
CA LYS A 54 7.85 17.78 3.20
C LYS A 54 8.24 18.33 1.83
N GLU A 55 8.95 17.56 0.99
CA GLU A 55 9.24 17.94 -0.39
C GLU A 55 8.06 17.66 -1.33
N MET A 56 7.22 16.65 -1.07
CA MET A 56 5.96 16.45 -1.79
C MET A 56 5.01 17.65 -1.65
N LYS A 57 5.04 18.32 -0.50
CA LYS A 57 4.34 19.60 -0.23
C LYS A 57 4.80 20.74 -1.16
N SER A 58 5.99 20.66 -1.75
CA SER A 58 6.50 21.69 -2.67
C SER A 58 6.02 21.52 -4.12
N MET A 59 5.40 20.37 -4.45
CA MET A 59 4.87 20.10 -5.79
C MET A 59 3.38 20.47 -5.93
N SER A 60 2.64 20.71 -4.84
CA SER A 60 1.26 21.22 -4.88
C SER A 60 1.23 22.74 -4.79
N SER A 61 0.91 23.42 -5.90
CA SER A 61 0.77 24.88 -5.95
C SER A 61 -0.55 25.41 -5.35
N HIS A 62 -1.17 24.69 -4.41
CA HIS A 62 -2.47 25.04 -3.85
C HIS A 62 -2.45 25.11 -2.31
N PRO A 63 -3.03 26.16 -1.70
CA PRO A 63 -2.96 26.43 -0.26
C PRO A 63 -3.97 25.62 0.57
N THR A 64 -4.58 24.57 0.01
CA THR A 64 -5.51 23.71 0.76
C THR A 64 -4.75 22.85 1.77
N PRO A 65 -5.29 22.57 2.97
CA PRO A 65 -4.68 21.62 3.88
C PRO A 65 -4.57 20.27 3.17
N ASP A 66 -3.34 19.88 2.83
CA ASP A 66 -3.07 18.67 2.07
C ASP A 66 -3.52 17.45 2.89
N CYS A 67 -4.57 16.76 2.42
CA CYS A 67 -4.97 15.47 2.97
C CYS A 67 -4.00 14.40 2.44
N VAL A 68 -2.88 14.22 3.15
CA VAL A 68 -1.85 13.22 2.83
C VAL A 68 -2.11 11.94 3.61
N ILE A 69 -2.11 10.81 2.91
CA ILE A 69 -2.21 9.47 3.49
C ILE A 69 -0.86 8.79 3.38
N VAL A 70 -0.41 8.18 4.48
CA VAL A 70 0.86 7.45 4.56
C VAL A 70 0.63 6.15 5.33
N LEU A 71 1.05 5.02 4.76
CA LEU A 71 1.16 3.74 5.43
C LEU A 71 2.58 3.19 5.26
N TYR A 72 3.00 2.36 6.21
CA TYR A 72 4.29 1.70 6.15
C TYR A 72 4.13 0.19 6.20
N LEU A 73 4.95 -0.52 5.42
CA LEU A 73 5.12 -1.96 5.56
C LEU A 73 6.54 -2.23 6.06
N MET A 74 6.67 -2.65 7.31
CA MET A 74 7.97 -2.88 7.95
C MET A 74 8.26 -4.37 8.01
N ALA A 75 9.50 -4.75 7.69
CA ALA A 75 9.98 -6.10 7.92
C ALA A 75 9.91 -6.45 9.42
N SER A 76 9.91 -7.75 9.73
CA SER A 76 9.98 -8.20 11.13
C SER A 76 11.24 -7.67 11.83
N ASP A 77 11.21 -7.59 13.16
CA ASP A 77 12.30 -7.00 13.94
C ASP A 77 13.63 -7.73 13.66
N GLY A 78 14.64 -6.97 13.22
CA GLY A 78 15.96 -7.51 12.83
C GLY A 78 16.05 -8.10 11.41
N ALA A 79 14.95 -8.16 10.67
CA ALA A 79 14.91 -8.62 9.28
C ALA A 79 14.97 -7.44 8.28
N VAL A 80 15.25 -7.77 7.02
CA VAL A 80 15.23 -6.84 5.88
C VAL A 80 14.60 -7.51 4.67
N TYR A 81 14.04 -6.73 3.76
CA TYR A 81 13.62 -7.21 2.45
C TYR A 81 14.82 -7.26 1.50
N SER A 82 15.07 -8.42 0.90
CA SER A 82 16.16 -8.60 -0.07
C SER A 82 15.77 -7.99 -1.42
N GLY A 83 16.72 -7.37 -2.14
CA GLY A 83 16.40 -6.55 -3.30
C GLY A 83 15.70 -7.28 -4.45
N TYR A 84 16.11 -8.51 -4.80
CA TYR A 84 15.47 -9.27 -5.88
C TYR A 84 14.04 -9.70 -5.54
N GLU A 85 13.84 -10.24 -4.34
CA GLU A 85 12.52 -10.65 -3.83
C GLU A 85 11.58 -9.45 -3.69
N LEU A 86 12.10 -8.35 -3.14
CA LEU A 86 11.39 -7.09 -3.03
C LEU A 86 10.98 -6.53 -4.40
N LEU A 87 11.90 -6.52 -5.37
CA LEU A 87 11.60 -6.06 -6.72
C LEU A 87 10.50 -6.90 -7.35
N GLN A 88 10.56 -8.22 -7.20
CA GLN A 88 9.53 -9.12 -7.70
C GLN A 88 8.17 -8.82 -7.05
N ALA A 89 8.11 -8.71 -5.72
CA ALA A 89 6.88 -8.39 -5.00
C ALA A 89 6.28 -7.05 -5.43
N LEU A 90 7.10 -5.99 -5.55
CA LEU A 90 6.66 -4.66 -6.00
C LEU A 90 6.06 -4.72 -7.42
N LEU A 91 6.71 -5.44 -8.34
CA LEU A 91 6.23 -5.57 -9.72
C LEU A 91 4.94 -6.41 -9.81
N SER A 92 4.84 -7.49 -9.03
CA SER A 92 3.64 -8.35 -8.93
C SER A 92 2.44 -7.60 -8.34
N ALA A 93 2.68 -6.76 -7.35
CA ALA A 93 1.69 -5.86 -6.77
C ALA A 93 1.29 -4.72 -7.73
N GLY A 94 1.91 -4.62 -8.92
CA GLY A 94 1.54 -3.68 -9.96
C GLY A 94 2.15 -2.29 -9.77
N LEU A 95 3.18 -2.16 -8.94
CA LEU A 95 3.98 -0.93 -8.86
C LEU A 95 5.01 -0.90 -10.00
N ARG A 96 5.33 0.29 -10.48
CA ARG A 96 6.32 0.51 -11.54
C ARG A 96 7.35 1.53 -11.11
N TYR A 97 8.60 1.21 -11.35
CA TYR A 97 9.72 2.12 -11.07
C TYR A 97 9.63 3.33 -12.00
N GLY A 98 9.91 4.52 -11.46
CA GLY A 98 9.75 5.74 -12.23
C GLY A 98 10.60 6.89 -11.74
N LYS A 99 10.01 8.09 -11.76
CA LYS A 99 10.70 9.34 -11.41
C LYS A 99 11.15 9.29 -9.95
N GLN A 100 12.18 10.07 -9.63
CA GLN A 100 12.74 10.17 -8.27
C GLN A 100 13.28 8.85 -7.71
N HIS A 101 13.52 7.85 -8.57
CA HIS A 101 14.08 6.56 -8.18
C HIS A 101 13.22 5.79 -7.16
N ILE A 102 11.90 5.97 -7.23
CA ILE A 102 10.90 5.27 -6.42
C ILE A 102 9.89 4.53 -7.29
N PHE A 103 9.01 3.78 -6.66
CA PHE A 103 7.93 3.06 -7.32
C PHE A 103 6.62 3.86 -7.27
N HIS A 104 5.76 3.65 -8.26
CA HIS A 104 4.45 4.27 -8.37
C HIS A 104 3.40 3.21 -8.68
N ARG A 105 2.24 3.31 -8.06
CA ARG A 105 1.06 2.57 -8.48
C ARG A 105 0.24 3.46 -9.40
N HIS A 106 0.12 3.04 -10.66
CA HIS A 106 -0.81 3.66 -11.61
C HIS A 106 -2.18 2.98 -11.57
N HIS A 107 -3.19 3.65 -12.14
CA HIS A 107 -4.52 3.08 -12.30
C HIS A 107 -4.48 1.64 -12.90
N HIS A 108 -3.67 1.45 -13.95
CA HIS A 108 -3.41 0.12 -14.51
C HIS A 108 -2.11 -0.49 -13.97
N LYS A 109 -2.11 -1.82 -13.76
CA LYS A 109 -0.94 -2.57 -13.25
C LYS A 109 0.26 -2.54 -14.18
N ASP A 110 0.08 -2.25 -15.46
CA ASP A 110 1.15 -2.10 -16.44
C ASP A 110 1.86 -0.73 -16.40
N GLY A 111 1.41 0.19 -15.53
CA GLY A 111 2.00 1.53 -15.41
C GLY A 111 1.31 2.60 -16.24
N ARG A 112 0.13 2.32 -16.81
CA ARG A 112 -0.66 3.32 -17.56
C ARG A 112 -1.69 4.02 -16.68
N GLY A 113 -2.01 5.25 -17.07
CA GLY A 113 -2.99 6.10 -16.38
C GLY A 113 -2.39 6.96 -15.28
N GLU A 114 -3.26 7.67 -14.57
CA GLU A 114 -2.91 8.51 -13.42
C GLU A 114 -2.16 7.69 -12.35
N ILE A 115 -1.23 8.34 -11.64
CA ILE A 115 -0.55 7.77 -10.48
C ILE A 115 -1.50 7.86 -9.29
N LEU A 116 -1.85 6.72 -8.69
CA LEU A 116 -2.69 6.66 -7.52
C LEU A 116 -1.91 6.94 -6.23
N PHE A 117 -0.72 6.34 -6.10
CA PHE A 117 0.16 6.53 -4.95
C PHE A 117 1.61 6.16 -5.26
N HIS A 118 2.50 6.56 -4.37
CA HIS A 118 3.94 6.37 -4.43
C HIS A 118 4.37 5.32 -3.41
N CYS A 119 5.49 4.65 -3.68
CA CYS A 119 6.13 3.70 -2.79
C CYS A 119 7.64 3.97 -2.77
N ALA A 120 8.13 4.37 -1.60
CA ALA A 120 9.52 4.63 -1.30
C ALA A 120 10.09 3.56 -0.36
N SER A 121 11.41 3.45 -0.31
CA SER A 121 12.10 2.66 0.70
C SER A 121 11.93 3.32 2.08
N ALA A 122 11.55 2.58 3.11
CA ALA A 122 11.61 3.05 4.49
C ALA A 122 13.02 2.87 5.07
N THR A 123 14.05 3.15 4.27
CA THR A 123 15.45 3.17 4.68
C THR A 123 16.13 4.28 3.89
N THR A 124 16.93 5.09 4.57
CA THR A 124 17.66 6.20 3.95
C THR A 124 18.48 5.68 2.76
N PRO A 125 18.39 6.33 1.58
CA PRO A 125 17.82 7.67 1.34
C PRO A 125 16.32 7.74 1.04
N GLY A 126 15.60 6.62 0.92
CA GLY A 126 14.20 6.61 0.47
C GLY A 126 14.00 6.05 -0.95
N THR A 127 15.08 5.88 -1.70
CA THR A 127 15.07 5.43 -3.11
C THR A 127 15.48 3.98 -3.28
N PHE A 128 15.32 3.46 -4.50
CA PHE A 128 15.75 2.12 -4.89
C PHE A 128 16.88 2.20 -5.94
N ASP A 129 18.01 1.56 -5.63
CA ASP A 129 19.11 1.39 -6.57
C ASP A 129 18.92 0.09 -7.36
N LEU A 130 18.23 0.19 -8.50
CA LEU A 130 18.01 -0.96 -9.37
C LEU A 130 19.30 -1.43 -10.08
N THR A 131 20.33 -0.59 -10.16
CA THR A 131 21.62 -0.98 -10.78
C THR A 131 22.39 -1.97 -9.91
N LYS A 132 22.17 -1.92 -8.59
CA LYS A 132 22.78 -2.80 -7.60
C LYS A 132 21.76 -3.61 -6.81
N ILE A 133 20.66 -3.99 -7.47
CA ILE A 133 19.51 -4.62 -6.80
C ILE A 133 19.89 -5.90 -6.03
N GLY A 134 20.90 -6.65 -6.47
CA GLY A 134 21.34 -7.86 -5.76
C GLY A 134 22.02 -7.61 -4.41
N ALA A 135 22.56 -6.40 -4.18
CA ALA A 135 23.10 -5.99 -2.89
C ALA A 135 22.14 -5.05 -2.13
N PHE A 136 21.04 -4.63 -2.76
CA PHE A 136 20.05 -3.77 -2.14
C PHE A 136 19.26 -4.53 -1.07
N SER A 137 18.98 -3.85 0.03
CA SER A 137 17.98 -4.28 1.00
C SER A 137 17.37 -3.06 1.69
N CYS A 138 16.16 -3.22 2.21
CA CYS A 138 15.53 -2.18 3.03
C CYS A 138 14.79 -2.79 4.22
N LYS A 139 14.59 -1.99 5.26
CA LYS A 139 13.85 -2.38 6.48
C LYS A 139 12.33 -2.29 6.31
N GLY A 140 11.88 -1.67 5.23
CA GLY A 140 10.45 -1.49 4.98
C GLY A 140 10.17 -0.63 3.76
N LEU A 141 8.89 -0.34 3.57
CA LEU A 141 8.33 0.47 2.49
C LEU A 141 7.44 1.56 3.07
N SER A 142 7.41 2.71 2.39
CA SER A 142 6.53 3.84 2.68
C SER A 142 5.61 4.07 1.50
N LEU A 143 4.31 3.83 1.67
CA LEU A 143 3.29 4.01 0.63
C LEU A 143 2.46 5.25 0.95
N PHE A 144 2.35 6.17 0.01
CA PHE A 144 1.71 7.47 0.28
C PHE A 144 1.13 8.16 -0.95
N PHE A 145 0.14 9.01 -0.71
CA PHE A 145 -0.41 9.93 -1.71
C PHE A 145 -1.00 11.18 -1.05
N SER A 146 -1.15 12.24 -1.82
CA SER A 146 -1.95 13.42 -1.44
C SER A 146 -3.29 13.38 -2.15
N ALA A 147 -4.40 13.48 -1.43
CA ALA A 147 -5.74 13.53 -2.03
C ALA A 147 -5.91 14.71 -3.00
N ALA A 148 -5.09 15.77 -2.87
CA ALA A 148 -5.09 16.90 -3.80
C ALA A 148 -4.50 16.56 -5.18
N SER A 149 -3.67 15.52 -5.26
CA SER A 149 -2.91 15.17 -6.47
C SER A 149 -3.59 14.17 -7.40
N ILE A 150 -4.78 13.69 -7.02
CA ILE A 150 -5.48 12.59 -7.70
C ILE A 150 -6.98 12.86 -7.82
N SER A 151 -7.57 12.31 -8.88
CA SER A 151 -8.98 12.49 -9.21
C SER A 151 -9.95 11.76 -8.26
N GLU A 152 -9.64 10.51 -7.88
CA GLU A 152 -10.48 9.66 -7.03
C GLU A 152 -9.72 9.17 -5.77
N PRO A 153 -9.53 10.02 -4.75
CA PRO A 153 -8.76 9.69 -3.55
C PRO A 153 -9.23 8.46 -2.76
N LEU A 154 -10.54 8.21 -2.68
CA LEU A 154 -11.06 7.02 -2.01
C LEU A 154 -10.69 5.73 -2.74
N ALA A 155 -10.81 5.72 -4.08
CA ALA A 155 -10.43 4.58 -4.89
C ALA A 155 -8.91 4.32 -4.83
N ALA A 156 -8.10 5.38 -4.80
CA ALA A 156 -6.67 5.28 -4.57
C ALA A 156 -6.35 4.67 -3.20
N PHE A 157 -7.07 5.05 -2.14
CA PHE A 157 -6.91 4.47 -0.81
C PHE A 157 -7.27 3.00 -0.75
N ASP A 158 -8.38 2.58 -1.36
CA ASP A 158 -8.76 1.18 -1.43
C ASP A 158 -7.72 0.37 -2.22
N CYS A 159 -7.23 0.90 -3.35
CA CYS A 159 -6.14 0.27 -4.11
C CYS A 159 -4.83 0.18 -3.31
N LEU A 160 -4.53 1.18 -2.48
CA LEU A 160 -3.37 1.18 -1.59
C LEU A 160 -3.48 0.04 -0.56
N LEU A 161 -4.64 -0.14 0.06
CA LEU A 161 -4.89 -1.23 1.01
C LEU A 161 -4.80 -2.62 0.34
N GLU A 162 -5.35 -2.78 -0.87
CA GLU A 162 -5.20 -4.04 -1.61
C GLU A 162 -3.74 -4.32 -1.98
N THR A 163 -3.01 -3.28 -2.37
CA THR A 163 -1.59 -3.40 -2.74
C THR A 163 -0.74 -3.76 -1.52
N ILE A 164 -0.98 -3.14 -0.36
CA ILE A 164 -0.22 -3.44 0.86
C ILE A 164 -0.54 -4.84 1.38
N ASP A 165 -1.79 -5.30 1.27
CA ASP A 165 -2.17 -6.67 1.63
C ASP A 165 -1.44 -7.71 0.76
N GLN A 166 -1.32 -7.47 -0.55
CA GLN A 166 -0.51 -8.32 -1.44
C GLN A 166 0.97 -8.31 -1.05
N LEU A 167 1.54 -7.13 -0.76
CA LEU A 167 2.95 -7.04 -0.36
C LEU A 167 3.22 -7.75 0.98
N VAL A 168 2.26 -7.74 1.91
CA VAL A 168 2.35 -8.52 3.16
C VAL A 168 2.30 -10.02 2.88
N GLU A 169 1.53 -10.49 1.90
CA GLU A 169 1.54 -11.90 1.50
C GLU A 169 2.88 -12.32 0.90
N ASP A 170 3.46 -11.48 0.05
CA ASP A 170 4.68 -11.79 -0.67
C ASP A 170 5.95 -11.63 0.19
N LEU A 171 5.98 -10.64 1.10
CA LEU A 171 7.17 -10.25 1.86
C LEU A 171 7.05 -10.48 3.37
N GLY A 172 5.83 -10.68 3.89
CA GLY A 172 5.55 -10.64 5.32
C GLY A 172 5.62 -9.23 5.90
N GLY A 173 5.77 -9.15 7.23
CA GLY A 173 5.95 -7.89 7.95
C GLY A 173 4.70 -7.34 8.65
N LYS A 174 4.80 -6.11 9.14
CA LYS A 174 3.74 -5.40 9.89
C LYS A 174 3.37 -4.11 9.17
N VAL A 175 2.08 -3.85 9.07
CA VAL A 175 1.56 -2.60 8.50
C VAL A 175 1.39 -1.56 9.60
N LEU A 176 2.00 -0.39 9.45
CA LEU A 176 1.91 0.72 10.38
C LEU A 176 1.23 1.93 9.72
N ASP A 177 0.60 2.76 10.55
CA ASP A 177 0.01 4.03 10.15
C ASP A 177 1.05 5.18 10.14
N ASP A 178 0.61 6.40 9.83
CA ASP A 178 1.43 7.62 9.82
C ASP A 178 2.11 7.91 11.17
N GLN A 179 1.56 7.40 12.28
CA GLN A 179 2.14 7.53 13.62
C GLN A 179 3.09 6.38 13.97
N ARG A 180 3.41 5.50 13.02
CA ARG A 180 4.23 4.30 13.19
C ARG A 180 3.61 3.30 14.19
N VAL A 181 2.29 3.33 14.36
CA VAL A 181 1.55 2.37 15.18
C VAL A 181 0.90 1.33 14.27
N LEU A 182 0.71 0.10 14.76
CA LEU A 182 0.08 -0.97 13.99
C LEU A 182 -1.27 -0.51 13.42
N LEU A 183 -1.47 -0.70 12.12
CA LEU A 183 -2.67 -0.29 11.42
C LEU A 183 -3.88 -1.05 11.97
N THR A 184 -4.92 -0.31 12.33
CA THR A 184 -6.18 -0.86 12.83
C THR A 184 -7.34 -0.52 11.90
N LYS A 185 -8.43 -1.28 12.03
CA LYS A 185 -9.70 -0.96 11.33
C LYS A 185 -10.22 0.43 11.63
N GLU A 186 -10.16 0.82 12.90
CA GLU A 186 -10.61 2.16 13.31
C GLU A 186 -9.80 3.24 12.61
N ARG A 187 -8.48 3.05 12.49
CA ARG A 187 -7.62 3.97 11.75
C ARG A 187 -7.98 4.03 10.27
N MET A 188 -8.22 2.89 9.62
CA MET A 188 -8.67 2.84 8.22
C MET A 188 -10.01 3.56 8.01
N VAL A 189 -10.96 3.45 8.95
CA VAL A 189 -12.23 4.20 8.90
C VAL A 189 -11.97 5.69 9.02
N LYS A 190 -11.08 6.12 9.93
CA LYS A 190 -10.70 7.53 10.07
C LYS A 190 -10.05 8.08 8.79
N TYR A 191 -9.17 7.33 8.12
CA TYR A 191 -8.62 7.76 6.83
C TYR A 191 -9.71 7.96 5.78
N ARG A 192 -10.66 7.02 5.64
CA ARG A 192 -11.79 7.19 4.71
C ARG A 192 -12.64 8.41 5.04
N GLN A 193 -12.86 8.71 6.33
CA GLN A 193 -13.59 9.90 6.76
C GLN A 193 -12.84 11.19 6.42
N GLN A 194 -11.52 11.22 6.65
CA GLN A 194 -10.66 12.36 6.29
C GLN A 194 -10.70 12.63 4.78
N ILE A 195 -10.58 11.58 3.96
CA ILE A 195 -10.65 11.70 2.50
C ILE A 195 -12.01 12.24 2.05
N ARG A 196 -13.12 11.71 2.58
CA ARG A 196 -14.47 12.20 2.24
C ARG A 196 -14.70 13.65 2.65
N ALA A 197 -14.19 14.04 3.81
CA ALA A 197 -14.26 15.42 4.27
C ALA A 197 -13.48 16.36 3.34
N TYR A 198 -12.32 15.92 2.85
CA TYR A 198 -11.54 16.65 1.84
C TYR A 198 -12.32 16.81 0.52
N GLU A 199 -12.91 15.73 0.00
CA GLU A 199 -13.72 15.77 -1.24
C GLU A 199 -14.92 16.72 -1.11
N THR A 200 -15.66 16.66 0.02
CA THR A 200 -16.82 17.53 0.27
C THR A 200 -16.40 18.99 0.36
N GLY A 201 -15.30 19.29 1.06
CA GLY A 201 -14.77 20.64 1.17
C GLY A 201 -14.35 21.23 -0.19
N LYS A 202 -13.74 20.41 -1.05
CA LYS A 202 -13.39 20.80 -2.43
C LYS A 202 -14.63 21.15 -3.25
N THR A 203 -15.67 20.31 -3.23
CA THR A 203 -16.93 20.59 -3.94
C THR A 203 -17.55 21.90 -3.50
N THR A 204 -17.55 22.19 -2.20
CA THR A 204 -18.10 23.47 -1.71
C THR A 204 -17.28 24.67 -2.17
N ALA A 205 -15.95 24.58 -2.16
CA ALA A 205 -15.10 25.68 -2.60
C ALA A 205 -15.24 25.95 -4.11
N ASP A 206 -15.30 24.90 -4.93
CA ASP A 206 -15.42 25.00 -6.39
C ASP A 206 -16.79 25.56 -6.83
N MET A 207 -17.85 25.42 -6.00
CA MET A 207 -19.17 25.99 -6.28
C MET A 207 -19.25 27.52 -6.11
N PHE A 208 -18.30 28.12 -5.39
CA PHE A 208 -18.28 29.56 -5.09
C PHE A 208 -17.12 30.30 -5.76
N ALA A 209 -16.33 29.63 -6.60
CA ALA A 209 -15.23 30.19 -7.39
C ALA A 209 -15.68 30.41 -8.85
#